data_AF-A0A5D2SFP6-F1
#
_entry.id   AF-A0A5D2SFP6-F1
#
_cell.length_a   1.000
_cell.length_b   1.000
_cell.length_c   1.000
_cell.angle_alpha   90.00
_cell.angle_beta   90.00
_cell.angle_gamma   90.00
#
_symmetry.space_group_name_H-M   'P 1'
#
loop_
_entity.id
_entity.type
_entity.pdbx_description
1 polymer ?
#
loop_
_entity_poly.entity_id
_entity_poly.type
_entity_poly.pdbx_seq_one_letter_code
_entity_poly.pdbx_strand_id
1 'polypeptide(L)'
;MKLGLKLLQERAKVGSFWWPYISNLPETYTVPIFFSGEDIKNLQYAPLLYQVNKRCRFLLEFEQEVKNVLKNLKPSEHPFGGQDVDASSLGWAMSAVSSRAFRLYGKKLPNGTHSDIPMMLPLIDMCNHSFNPNARILQEQDAGNPKMLIKVVAEREIKQSDPLLLNYGCLSNDFFLLDYGFVIPSNPYDHIELKYDGALMDAASMAAGVSSPNFSSPAPWQQEILFQLNLDGEVPNLKVTIGGPELVEGRLLGALRVLLSNDREMVQRYDLSVLKSLSAEGPLGVANEVAAFRTIIALCVIALGHFPTKIMDDESLLKQGVSVSTELAIQFRMQKKSVIIDVMRDLTKRVKLLLSKETTTA
;
A
#
# COMPACT_ATOMS: atom_id res chain seq x y z
N MET A 1 -17.17 -3.96 4.75
CA MET A 1 -18.26 -3.64 5.71
C MET A 1 -19.10 -4.81 6.21
N LYS A 2 -19.41 -5.85 5.41
CA LYS A 2 -20.28 -6.96 5.86
C LYS A 2 -19.91 -7.57 7.23
N LEU A 3 -18.63 -7.95 7.42
CA LEU A 3 -18.15 -8.47 8.72
C LEU A 3 -18.21 -7.42 9.83
N GLY A 4 -17.94 -6.15 9.52
CA GLY A 4 -18.03 -5.04 10.47
C GLY A 4 -19.47 -4.82 10.97
N LEU A 5 -20.47 -4.89 10.09
CA LEU A 5 -21.87 -4.85 10.51
C LEU A 5 -22.24 -6.04 11.41
N LYS A 6 -21.71 -7.24 11.11
CA LYS A 6 -21.91 -8.40 11.99
C LYS A 6 -21.27 -8.20 13.36
N LEU A 7 -20.07 -7.61 13.40
CA LEU A 7 -19.39 -7.25 14.65
C LEU A 7 -20.23 -6.24 15.46
N LEU A 8 -20.77 -5.19 14.83
CA LEU A 8 -21.66 -4.23 15.50
C LEU A 8 -22.95 -4.89 16.03
N GLN A 9 -23.55 -5.77 15.24
CA GLN A 9 -24.72 -6.54 15.68
C GLN A 9 -24.41 -7.38 16.93
N GLU A 10 -23.30 -8.13 16.93
CA GLU A 10 -22.92 -8.95 18.08
C GLU A 10 -22.52 -8.10 19.28
N ARG A 11 -21.93 -6.91 19.06
CA ARG A 11 -21.60 -5.94 20.12
C ARG A 11 -22.86 -5.35 20.78
N ALA A 12 -23.91 -5.10 20.02
CA ALA A 12 -25.18 -4.56 20.53
C ALA A 12 -26.05 -5.63 21.22
N LYS A 13 -25.78 -6.92 20.99
CA LYS A 13 -26.59 -8.02 21.50
C LYS A 13 -26.27 -8.34 22.96
N VAL A 14 -27.27 -8.17 23.84
CA VAL A 14 -27.21 -8.61 25.23
C VAL A 14 -26.98 -10.14 25.29
N GLY A 15 -25.99 -10.57 26.08
CA GLY A 15 -25.64 -11.99 26.18
C GLY A 15 -25.02 -12.58 24.92
N SER A 16 -24.38 -11.76 24.08
CA SER A 16 -23.65 -12.25 22.90
C SER A 16 -22.62 -13.31 23.28
N PHE A 17 -22.62 -14.42 22.54
CA PHE A 17 -21.59 -15.46 22.65
C PHE A 17 -20.18 -14.89 22.40
N TRP A 18 -20.07 -13.90 21.52
CA TRP A 18 -18.80 -13.26 21.16
C TRP A 18 -18.39 -12.13 22.10
N TRP A 19 -19.20 -11.80 23.11
CA TRP A 19 -18.88 -10.71 24.04
C TRP A 19 -17.48 -10.82 24.67
N PRO A 20 -17.00 -12.00 25.14
CA PRO A 20 -15.65 -12.12 25.69
C PRO A 20 -14.55 -11.74 24.70
N TYR A 21 -14.75 -11.95 23.40
CA TYR A 21 -13.82 -11.50 22.38
C TYR A 21 -13.98 -10.00 22.12
N ILE A 22 -15.21 -9.54 21.91
CA ILE A 22 -15.53 -8.15 21.59
C ILE A 22 -15.05 -7.20 22.68
N SER A 23 -15.19 -7.57 23.95
CA SER A 23 -14.74 -6.77 25.10
C SER A 23 -13.22 -6.68 25.23
N ASN A 24 -12.46 -7.53 24.53
CA ASN A 24 -11.00 -7.47 24.46
C ASN A 24 -10.48 -6.75 23.21
N LEU A 25 -11.37 -6.32 22.30
CA LEU A 25 -10.97 -5.50 21.17
C LEU A 25 -10.60 -4.08 21.64
N PRO A 26 -9.69 -3.39 20.92
CA PRO A 26 -9.40 -1.99 21.19
C PRO A 26 -10.66 -1.12 21.15
N GLU A 27 -10.79 -0.24 22.16
CA GLU A 27 -11.85 0.78 22.19
C GLU A 27 -11.65 1.82 21.08
N THR A 28 -10.39 2.16 20.79
CA THR A 28 -9.99 3.11 19.74
C THR A 28 -8.88 2.51 18.88
N TYR A 29 -8.75 3.01 17.66
CA TYR A 29 -7.71 2.62 16.71
C TYR A 29 -6.94 3.85 16.25
N THR A 30 -5.68 3.66 15.90
CA THR A 30 -4.76 4.70 15.44
C THR A 30 -4.71 4.82 13.92
N VAL A 31 -5.79 4.45 13.22
CA VAL A 31 -5.90 4.64 11.77
C VAL A 31 -6.29 6.09 11.43
N PRO A 32 -5.88 6.64 10.27
CA PRO A 32 -6.06 8.05 9.96
C PRO A 32 -7.50 8.59 9.92
N ILE A 33 -8.52 7.74 9.78
CA ILE A 33 -9.92 8.19 9.82
C ILE A 33 -10.33 8.72 11.21
N PHE A 34 -9.55 8.42 12.25
CA PHE A 34 -9.75 8.94 13.61
C PHE A 34 -8.81 10.11 13.95
N PHE A 35 -7.96 10.53 13.00
CA PHE A 35 -7.03 11.63 13.24
C PHE A 35 -7.77 12.96 13.24
N SER A 36 -7.21 13.93 13.97
CA SER A 36 -7.65 15.31 13.85
C SER A 36 -7.42 15.82 12.42
N GLY A 37 -8.15 16.85 12.00
CA GLY A 37 -7.94 17.47 10.68
C GLY A 37 -6.52 18.04 10.52
N GLU A 38 -5.87 18.44 11.62
CA GLU A 38 -4.47 18.87 11.63
C GLU A 38 -3.52 17.69 11.42
N ASP A 39 -3.73 16.57 12.11
CA ASP A 39 -2.91 15.36 11.96
C ASP A 39 -3.05 14.73 10.57
N ILE A 40 -4.24 14.77 9.98
CA ILE A 40 -4.44 14.35 8.58
C ILE A 40 -3.56 15.22 7.68
N LYS A 41 -3.58 16.55 7.83
CA LYS A 41 -2.71 17.45 7.04
C LYS A 41 -1.22 17.16 7.28
N ASN A 42 -0.86 16.78 8.50
CA ASN A 42 0.51 16.41 8.87
C ASN A 42 1.02 15.15 8.17
N LEU A 43 0.18 14.33 7.53
CA LEU A 43 0.65 13.22 6.69
C LEU A 43 1.42 13.69 5.45
N GLN A 44 1.12 14.91 4.96
CA GLN A 44 1.84 15.58 3.87
C GLN A 44 2.07 14.74 2.60
N TYR A 45 1.17 13.80 2.32
CA TYR A 45 1.34 12.85 1.22
C TYR A 45 0.02 12.59 0.51
N ALA A 46 -0.14 13.24 -0.65
CA ALA A 46 -1.41 13.32 -1.37
C ALA A 46 -2.10 11.96 -1.65
N PRO A 47 -1.39 10.89 -2.06
CA PRO A 47 -2.03 9.59 -2.29
C PRO A 47 -2.72 9.03 -1.04
N LEU A 48 -2.07 9.11 0.13
CA LEU A 48 -2.68 8.68 1.39
C LEU A 48 -3.86 9.58 1.78
N LEU A 49 -3.70 10.91 1.68
CA LEU A 49 -4.78 11.87 1.97
C LEU A 49 -6.04 11.58 1.15
N TYR A 50 -5.88 11.27 -0.14
CA TYR A 50 -6.99 10.88 -1.00
C TYR A 50 -7.72 9.63 -0.46
N GLN A 51 -6.99 8.60 -0.03
CA GLN A 51 -7.58 7.38 0.53
C GLN A 51 -8.31 7.64 1.84
N VAL A 52 -7.75 8.46 2.74
CA VAL A 52 -8.40 8.84 4.00
C VAL A 52 -9.73 9.56 3.71
N ASN A 53 -9.70 10.58 2.86
CA ASN A 53 -10.91 11.33 2.49
C ASN A 53 -11.97 10.45 1.83
N LYS A 54 -11.55 9.50 0.98
CA LYS A 54 -12.44 8.54 0.34
C LYS A 54 -13.11 7.63 1.38
N ARG A 55 -12.37 7.14 2.38
CA ARG A 55 -12.93 6.32 3.48
C ARG A 55 -13.89 7.10 4.35
N CYS A 56 -13.55 8.32 4.75
CA CYS A 56 -14.43 9.18 5.54
C CYS A 56 -15.75 9.45 4.81
N ARG A 57 -15.68 9.79 3.51
CA ARG A 57 -16.88 10.00 2.68
C ARG A 57 -17.73 8.74 2.58
N PHE A 58 -17.11 7.60 2.31
CA PHE A 58 -17.81 6.32 2.25
C PHE A 58 -18.55 6.02 3.57
N LEU A 59 -17.92 6.26 4.73
CA LEU A 59 -18.55 6.01 6.03
C LEU A 59 -19.78 6.92 6.27
N LEU A 60 -19.68 8.20 5.88
CA LEU A 60 -20.78 9.16 5.99
C LEU A 60 -21.95 8.80 5.05
N GLU A 61 -21.66 8.42 3.81
CA GLU A 61 -22.67 7.97 2.84
C GLU A 61 -23.34 6.67 3.32
N PHE A 62 -22.53 5.71 3.78
CA PHE A 62 -23.01 4.41 4.23
C PHE A 62 -23.84 4.51 5.53
N GLU A 63 -23.52 5.45 6.42
CA GLU A 63 -24.36 5.78 7.58
C GLU A 63 -25.79 6.15 7.14
N GLN A 64 -25.94 6.99 6.10
CA GLN A 64 -27.26 7.38 5.61
C GLN A 64 -28.02 6.20 5.03
N GLU A 65 -27.35 5.34 4.27
CA GLU A 65 -27.94 4.10 3.76
C GLU A 65 -28.44 3.20 4.90
N VAL A 66 -27.61 2.99 5.94
CA VAL A 66 -27.98 2.19 7.11
C VAL A 66 -29.18 2.81 7.83
N LYS A 67 -29.16 4.12 8.11
CA LYS A 67 -30.29 4.81 8.76
C LYS A 67 -31.59 4.68 7.96
N ASN A 68 -31.52 4.81 6.64
CA ASN A 68 -32.70 4.66 5.77
C ASN A 68 -33.30 3.25 5.82
N VAL A 69 -32.45 2.21 5.84
CA VAL A 69 -32.90 0.82 5.97
C VAL A 69 -33.52 0.55 7.36
N LEU A 70 -32.96 1.15 8.41
CA LEU A 70 -33.39 0.90 9.79
C LEU A 70 -34.64 1.71 10.20
N LYS A 71 -34.93 2.84 9.54
CA LYS A 71 -35.92 3.86 9.94
C LYS A 71 -37.32 3.31 10.28
N ASN A 72 -37.77 2.27 9.57
CA ASN A 72 -39.13 1.74 9.70
C ASN A 72 -39.18 0.33 10.33
N LEU A 73 -38.07 -0.16 10.89
CA LEU A 73 -38.04 -1.46 11.54
C LEU A 73 -38.63 -1.38 12.95
N LYS A 74 -39.37 -2.40 13.34
CA LYS A 74 -39.83 -2.52 14.73
C LYS A 74 -38.62 -2.77 15.65
N PRO A 75 -38.67 -2.39 16.93
CA PRO A 75 -37.56 -2.66 17.87
C PRO A 75 -37.15 -4.13 17.94
N SER A 76 -38.10 -5.06 17.83
CA SER A 76 -37.85 -6.51 17.80
C SER A 76 -37.13 -7.00 16.54
N GLU A 77 -37.17 -6.22 15.47
CA GLU A 77 -36.56 -6.51 14.16
C GLU A 77 -35.26 -5.70 13.97
N HIS A 78 -34.94 -4.77 14.87
CA HIS A 78 -33.77 -3.92 14.75
C HIS A 78 -32.48 -4.72 15.00
N PRO A 79 -31.60 -4.90 14.00
CA PRO A 79 -30.45 -5.79 14.10
C PRO A 79 -29.41 -5.34 15.15
N PHE A 80 -29.46 -4.08 15.56
CA PHE A 80 -28.60 -3.49 16.59
C PHE A 80 -29.35 -3.16 17.90
N GLY A 81 -30.52 -3.76 18.14
CA GLY A 81 -31.26 -3.58 19.40
C GLY A 81 -31.67 -2.13 19.70
N GLY A 82 -31.99 -1.35 18.66
CA GLY A 82 -32.34 0.07 18.76
C GLY A 82 -31.15 1.04 18.92
N GLN A 83 -29.90 0.55 18.94
CA GLN A 83 -28.72 1.41 18.98
C GLN A 83 -28.49 2.10 17.63
N ASP A 84 -28.08 3.37 17.68
CA ASP A 84 -27.68 4.13 16.50
C ASP A 84 -26.39 3.57 15.89
N VAL A 85 -26.37 3.51 14.55
CA VAL A 85 -25.18 3.13 13.78
C VAL A 85 -24.74 4.36 12.99
N ASP A 86 -23.80 5.10 13.56
CA ASP A 86 -23.21 6.30 12.98
C ASP A 86 -21.87 6.02 12.27
N ALA A 87 -21.32 7.02 11.59
CA ALA A 87 -20.01 6.92 10.94
C ALA A 87 -18.88 6.54 11.91
N SER A 88 -18.97 6.93 13.18
CA SER A 88 -17.99 6.57 14.21
C SER A 88 -18.01 5.07 14.50
N SER A 89 -19.20 4.51 14.73
CA SER A 89 -19.40 3.07 14.97
C SER A 89 -19.01 2.23 13.76
N LEU A 90 -19.36 2.70 12.56
CA LEU A 90 -18.96 2.07 11.29
C LEU A 90 -17.45 2.13 11.10
N GLY A 91 -16.82 3.26 11.41
CA GLY A 91 -15.36 3.44 11.37
C GLY A 91 -14.64 2.52 12.35
N TRP A 92 -15.16 2.39 13.58
CA TRP A 92 -14.62 1.47 14.58
C TRP A 92 -14.70 0.02 14.10
N ALA A 93 -15.86 -0.39 13.58
CA ALA A 93 -16.05 -1.75 13.09
C ALA A 93 -15.22 -2.06 11.84
N MET A 94 -15.07 -1.07 10.94
CA MET A 94 -14.21 -1.18 9.77
C MET A 94 -12.75 -1.38 10.21
N SER A 95 -12.28 -0.59 11.17
CA SER A 95 -10.90 -0.64 11.67
C SER A 95 -10.61 -1.92 12.44
N ALA A 96 -11.56 -2.37 13.27
CA ALA A 96 -11.47 -3.66 13.95
C ALA A 96 -11.33 -4.81 12.95
N VAL A 97 -12.13 -4.80 11.88
CA VAL A 97 -12.08 -5.84 10.85
C VAL A 97 -10.83 -5.75 9.99
N SER A 98 -10.44 -4.55 9.53
CA SER A 98 -9.27 -4.40 8.65
C SER A 98 -7.96 -4.79 9.34
N SER A 99 -7.84 -4.47 10.63
CA SER A 99 -6.62 -4.73 11.40
C SER A 99 -6.49 -6.17 11.90
N ARG A 100 -7.60 -6.92 12.01
CA ARG A 100 -7.63 -8.22 12.73
C ARG A 100 -8.24 -9.39 11.96
N ALA A 101 -8.88 -9.15 10.80
CA ALA A 101 -9.47 -10.24 10.03
C ALA A 101 -8.41 -10.94 9.16
N PHE A 102 -8.47 -12.27 9.16
CA PHE A 102 -7.68 -13.14 8.30
C PHE A 102 -8.51 -13.58 7.10
N ARG A 103 -7.88 -13.71 5.93
CA ARG A 103 -8.50 -14.35 4.76
C ARG A 103 -8.23 -15.85 4.84
N LEU A 104 -9.28 -16.63 5.07
CA LEU A 104 -9.22 -18.08 5.17
C LEU A 104 -10.07 -18.73 4.08
N TYR A 105 -9.72 -19.97 3.74
CA TYR A 105 -10.45 -20.74 2.76
C TYR A 105 -11.81 -21.19 3.32
N GLY A 106 -12.87 -20.89 2.60
CA GLY A 106 -14.23 -21.29 2.91
C GLY A 106 -14.61 -22.61 2.23
N LYS A 107 -15.84 -22.67 1.74
CA LYS A 107 -16.34 -23.85 1.03
C LYS A 107 -15.54 -24.08 -0.24
N LYS A 108 -15.29 -25.35 -0.56
CA LYS A 108 -14.78 -25.76 -1.86
C LYS A 108 -15.86 -25.51 -2.91
N LEU A 109 -15.50 -24.77 -3.95
CA LEU A 109 -16.33 -24.43 -5.10
C LEU A 109 -16.29 -25.57 -6.13
N PRO A 110 -17.28 -25.65 -7.05
CA PRO A 110 -17.35 -26.71 -8.06
C PRO A 110 -16.12 -26.80 -8.97
N ASN A 111 -15.42 -25.69 -9.20
CA ASN A 111 -14.18 -25.61 -9.98
C ASN A 111 -12.93 -26.10 -9.21
N GLY A 112 -13.08 -26.59 -7.98
CA GLY A 112 -12.00 -27.09 -7.15
C GLY A 112 -11.28 -26.04 -6.31
N THR A 113 -11.57 -24.74 -6.47
CA THR A 113 -10.99 -23.68 -5.63
C THR A 113 -11.79 -23.49 -4.35
N HIS A 114 -11.27 -22.74 -3.38
CA HIS A 114 -12.02 -22.37 -2.18
C HIS A 114 -12.46 -20.91 -2.26
N SER A 115 -13.61 -20.58 -1.67
CA SER A 115 -14.03 -19.19 -1.51
C SER A 115 -13.22 -18.51 -0.40
N ASP A 116 -12.61 -17.34 -0.62
CA ASP A 116 -11.97 -16.60 0.46
C ASP A 116 -13.02 -15.94 1.37
N ILE A 117 -12.90 -16.18 2.68
CA ILE A 117 -13.80 -15.61 3.68
C ILE A 117 -12.96 -14.83 4.71
N PRO A 118 -13.24 -13.52 4.91
CA PRO A 118 -12.63 -12.77 6.00
C PRO A 118 -13.21 -13.24 7.34
N MET A 119 -12.35 -13.57 8.30
CA MET A 119 -12.74 -14.04 9.63
C MET A 119 -11.89 -13.35 10.70
N MET A 120 -12.55 -12.90 11.77
CA MET A 120 -11.86 -12.46 12.99
C MET A 120 -11.62 -13.69 13.86
N LEU A 121 -10.39 -13.89 14.30
CA LEU A 121 -9.95 -15.09 15.01
C LEU A 121 -9.53 -14.73 16.44
N PRO A 122 -10.42 -14.89 17.43
CA PRO A 122 -10.10 -14.55 18.82
C PRO A 122 -8.80 -15.23 19.28
N LEU A 123 -8.01 -14.50 20.06
CA LEU A 123 -6.65 -14.85 20.54
C LEU A 123 -5.58 -14.85 19.44
N ILE A 124 -5.86 -15.41 18.26
CA ILE A 124 -4.90 -15.44 17.16
C ILE A 124 -4.60 -14.03 16.65
N ASP A 125 -5.63 -13.18 16.58
CA ASP A 125 -5.52 -11.78 16.14
C ASP A 125 -4.81 -10.84 17.12
N MET A 126 -4.32 -11.36 18.25
CA MET A 126 -3.47 -10.62 19.20
C MET A 126 -1.98 -10.69 18.85
N CYS A 127 -1.59 -11.56 17.90
CA CYS A 127 -0.20 -11.73 17.51
C CYS A 127 0.24 -10.60 16.60
N ASN A 128 1.29 -9.86 16.96
CA ASN A 128 1.74 -8.69 16.22
C ASN A 128 2.47 -9.05 14.91
N HIS A 129 2.64 -8.04 14.05
CA HIS A 129 3.33 -8.15 12.78
C HIS A 129 4.86 -8.29 12.92
N SER A 130 5.47 -9.10 12.06
CA SER A 130 6.90 -9.05 11.72
C SER A 130 7.15 -9.56 10.30
N PHE A 131 8.11 -8.96 9.60
CA PHE A 131 8.62 -9.51 8.34
C PHE A 131 9.51 -10.75 8.53
N ASN A 132 9.96 -11.00 9.76
CA ASN A 132 10.65 -12.22 10.18
C ASN A 132 9.80 -12.92 11.27
N PRO A 133 8.63 -13.46 10.90
CA PRO A 133 7.73 -14.08 11.87
C PRO A 133 8.39 -15.28 12.55
N ASN A 134 7.90 -15.64 13.73
CA ASN A 134 8.30 -16.87 14.43
C ASN A 134 7.15 -17.89 14.49
N ALA A 135 5.99 -17.54 13.93
CA ALA A 135 4.83 -18.40 13.84
C ALA A 135 4.05 -18.15 12.54
N ARG A 136 3.25 -19.14 12.14
CA ARG A 136 2.33 -19.03 11.01
C ARG A 136 0.96 -19.59 11.34
N ILE A 137 -0.03 -19.15 10.57
CA ILE A 137 -1.38 -19.69 10.64
C ILE A 137 -1.50 -20.91 9.73
N LEU A 138 -2.10 -21.96 10.27
CA LEU A 138 -2.48 -23.16 9.55
C LEU A 138 -3.99 -23.34 9.61
N GLN A 139 -4.56 -23.64 8.46
CA GLN A 139 -5.94 -24.03 8.34
C GLN A 139 -6.00 -25.52 7.98
N GLU A 140 -6.66 -26.30 8.82
CA GLU A 140 -6.85 -27.73 8.62
C GLU A 140 -8.35 -28.06 8.55
N GLN A 141 -8.68 -28.93 7.61
CA GLN A 141 -10.02 -29.49 7.46
C GLN A 141 -9.89 -30.99 7.24
N ASP A 142 -10.22 -31.77 8.26
CA ASP A 142 -10.16 -33.23 8.17
C ASP A 142 -11.22 -33.76 7.19
N ALA A 143 -10.84 -34.77 6.40
CA ALA A 143 -11.78 -35.49 5.56
C ALA A 143 -12.86 -36.17 6.43
N GLY A 144 -14.10 -35.64 6.37
CA GLY A 144 -15.24 -36.15 7.14
C GLY A 144 -15.61 -35.32 8.37
N ASN A 145 -14.79 -34.34 8.78
CA ASN A 145 -15.15 -33.39 9.85
C ASN A 145 -15.55 -32.03 9.25
N PRO A 146 -16.78 -31.55 9.44
CA PRO A 146 -17.18 -30.23 8.96
C PRO A 146 -16.51 -29.09 9.74
N LYS A 147 -15.87 -29.38 10.89
CA LYS A 147 -15.21 -28.37 11.71
C LYS A 147 -13.85 -28.01 11.13
N MET A 148 -13.72 -26.75 10.75
CA MET A 148 -12.46 -26.14 10.38
C MET A 148 -11.64 -25.83 11.64
N LEU A 149 -10.39 -26.28 11.65
CA LEU A 149 -9.43 -25.98 12.72
C LEU A 149 -8.43 -24.95 12.21
N ILE A 150 -8.20 -23.92 13.00
CA ILE A 150 -7.21 -22.89 12.73
C ILE A 150 -6.18 -22.94 13.85
N LYS A 151 -4.91 -23.07 13.47
CA LYS A 151 -3.79 -23.24 14.39
C LYS A 151 -2.79 -22.13 14.17
N VAL A 152 -2.14 -21.72 15.24
CA VAL A 152 -0.91 -20.93 15.19
C VAL A 152 0.23 -21.88 15.53
N VAL A 153 1.15 -22.05 14.59
CA VAL A 153 2.26 -23.00 14.73
C VAL A 153 3.57 -22.22 14.72
N ALA A 154 4.37 -22.45 15.76
CA ALA A 154 5.72 -21.90 15.84
C ALA A 154 6.58 -22.49 14.72
N GLU A 155 7.32 -21.63 14.02
CA GLU A 155 8.25 -22.03 12.94
C GLU A 155 9.67 -22.20 13.45
N ARG A 156 9.94 -21.76 14.67
CA ARG A 156 11.21 -21.89 15.38
C ARG A 156 10.97 -21.90 16.89
N GLU A 157 12.00 -22.23 17.66
CA GLU A 157 11.95 -22.09 19.11
C GLU A 157 11.66 -20.63 19.51
N ILE A 158 10.69 -20.43 20.40
CA ILE A 158 10.30 -19.12 20.93
C ILE A 158 10.56 -19.16 22.43
N LYS A 159 11.42 -18.28 22.93
CA LYS A 159 11.79 -18.27 24.35
C LYS A 159 10.63 -17.74 25.18
N GLN A 160 10.65 -18.08 26.47
CA GLN A 160 9.74 -17.47 27.43
C GLN A 160 9.84 -15.94 27.36
N SER A 161 8.69 -15.27 27.35
CA SER A 161 8.55 -13.81 27.23
C SER A 161 8.86 -13.20 25.85
N ASP A 162 9.31 -13.99 24.86
CA ASP A 162 9.39 -13.51 23.49
C ASP A 162 7.97 -13.41 22.89
N PRO A 163 7.67 -12.34 22.13
CA PRO A 163 6.36 -12.19 21.50
C PRO A 163 6.16 -13.25 20.41
N LEU A 164 4.92 -13.73 20.29
CA LEU A 164 4.51 -14.51 19.13
C LEU A 164 4.14 -13.55 17.98
N LEU A 165 4.81 -13.72 16.84
CA LEU A 165 4.79 -12.80 15.72
C LEU A 165 4.35 -13.51 14.45
N LEU A 166 3.38 -12.91 13.78
CA LEU A 166 2.88 -13.33 12.47
C LEU A 166 3.33 -12.35 11.39
N ASN A 167 3.33 -12.78 10.13
CA ASN A 167 3.45 -11.86 9.01
C ASN A 167 2.04 -11.49 8.52
N TYR A 168 1.74 -10.19 8.50
CA TYR A 168 0.44 -9.67 8.04
C TYR A 168 0.39 -9.52 6.52
N GLY A 169 1.53 -9.65 5.86
CA GLY A 169 1.72 -9.44 4.44
C GLY A 169 2.89 -8.51 4.17
N CYS A 170 3.37 -8.57 2.93
CA CYS A 170 4.40 -7.71 2.37
C CYS A 170 3.80 -6.36 1.93
N LEU A 171 3.34 -5.56 2.91
CA LEU A 171 2.56 -4.34 2.68
C LEU A 171 3.41 -3.07 2.81
N SER A 172 3.03 -2.00 2.10
CA SER A 172 3.63 -0.67 2.27
C SER A 172 3.13 0.01 3.54
N ASN A 173 3.80 1.09 3.95
CA ASN A 173 3.34 1.89 5.09
C ASN A 173 2.00 2.59 4.83
N ASP A 174 1.58 2.75 3.57
CA ASP A 174 0.23 3.24 3.24
C ASP A 174 -0.82 2.28 3.79
N PHE A 175 -0.66 0.99 3.53
CA PHE A 175 -1.59 -0.03 3.99
C PHE A 175 -1.48 -0.28 5.49
N PHE A 176 -0.25 -0.36 6.04
CA PHE A 176 -0.09 -0.51 7.50
C PHE A 176 -0.74 0.64 8.27
N LEU A 177 -0.57 1.88 7.82
CA LEU A 177 -1.20 3.00 8.50
C LEU A 177 -2.71 3.03 8.29
N LEU A 178 -3.19 2.84 7.05
CA LEU A 178 -4.62 2.89 6.74
C LEU A 178 -5.44 1.78 7.40
N ASP A 179 -4.92 0.56 7.43
CA ASP A 179 -5.68 -0.64 7.78
C ASP A 179 -5.33 -1.18 9.17
N TYR A 180 -4.12 -0.91 9.67
CA TYR A 180 -3.62 -1.44 10.95
C TYR A 180 -3.25 -0.34 11.97
N GLY A 181 -3.08 0.92 11.55
CA GLY A 181 -2.83 2.04 12.45
C GLY A 181 -1.39 2.16 12.95
N PHE A 182 -0.40 1.66 12.21
CA PHE A 182 1.01 1.81 12.56
C PHE A 182 1.91 2.03 11.34
N VAL A 183 3.13 2.50 11.57
CA VAL A 183 4.17 2.72 10.55
C VAL A 183 5.37 1.86 10.89
N ILE A 184 5.93 1.15 9.91
CA ILE A 184 7.15 0.34 10.08
C ILE A 184 8.37 1.15 9.62
N PRO A 185 9.36 1.39 10.50
CA PRO A 185 10.63 1.97 10.10
C PRO A 185 11.38 1.07 9.12
N SER A 186 11.99 1.66 8.08
CA SER A 186 12.80 0.92 7.10
C SER A 186 12.06 -0.26 6.45
N ASN A 187 10.76 -0.09 6.17
CA ASN A 187 9.94 -1.13 5.57
C ASN A 187 10.39 -1.43 4.12
N PRO A 188 10.86 -2.66 3.82
CA PRO A 188 11.37 -3.01 2.50
C PRO A 188 10.28 -3.09 1.41
N TYR A 189 9.01 -3.06 1.80
CA TYR A 189 7.86 -3.05 0.89
C TYR A 189 7.25 -1.65 0.73
N ASP A 190 7.83 -0.65 1.39
CA ASP A 190 7.35 0.72 1.29
C ASP A 190 7.80 1.39 -0.01
N HIS A 191 6.87 2.12 -0.62
CA HIS A 191 7.05 2.76 -1.91
C HIS A 191 6.33 4.10 -1.92
N ILE A 192 6.70 4.97 -2.85
CA ILE A 192 5.89 6.14 -3.19
C ILE A 192 5.06 5.86 -4.44
N GLU A 193 3.93 6.52 -4.53
CA GLU A 193 2.99 6.48 -5.63
C GLU A 193 3.11 7.78 -6.42
N LEU A 194 3.21 7.63 -7.74
CA LEU A 194 3.19 8.72 -8.70
C LEU A 194 2.11 8.45 -9.75
N LYS A 195 1.57 9.52 -10.31
CA LYS A 195 0.76 9.43 -11.52
C LYS A 195 1.69 9.51 -12.73
N TYR A 196 1.60 8.52 -13.61
CA TYR A 196 2.18 8.58 -14.95
C TYR A 196 1.46 9.68 -15.73
N ASP A 197 2.22 10.70 -16.12
CA ASP A 197 1.72 11.89 -16.81
C ASP A 197 2.81 12.40 -17.76
N GLY A 198 2.51 12.50 -19.06
CA GLY A 198 3.51 12.83 -20.08
C GLY A 198 4.21 14.16 -19.81
N ALA A 199 3.48 15.19 -19.38
CA ALA A 199 4.03 16.50 -19.12
C ALA A 199 4.97 16.50 -17.90
N LEU A 200 4.63 15.73 -16.86
CA LEU A 200 5.52 15.52 -15.71
C LEU A 200 6.81 14.78 -16.13
N MET A 201 6.70 13.77 -16.99
CA MET A 201 7.86 13.02 -17.49
C MET A 201 8.77 13.89 -18.36
N ASP A 202 8.20 14.74 -19.21
CA ASP A 202 8.94 15.73 -20.01
C ASP A 202 9.67 16.72 -19.10
N ALA A 203 8.97 17.30 -18.12
CA ALA A 203 9.55 18.25 -17.17
C ALA A 203 10.71 17.65 -16.38
N ALA A 204 10.55 16.42 -15.87
CA ALA A 204 11.59 15.70 -15.15
C ALA A 204 12.79 15.39 -16.06
N SER A 205 12.56 14.92 -17.28
CA SER A 205 13.62 14.59 -18.24
C SER A 205 14.42 15.81 -18.66
N MET A 206 13.75 16.93 -18.95
CA MET A 206 14.41 18.20 -19.25
C MET A 206 15.24 18.70 -18.08
N ALA A 207 14.70 18.66 -16.84
CA ALA A 207 15.44 19.04 -15.64
C ALA A 207 16.68 18.15 -15.40
N ALA A 208 16.64 16.90 -15.87
CA ALA A 208 17.75 15.96 -15.80
C ALA A 208 18.77 16.08 -16.96
N GLY A 209 18.55 17.03 -17.88
CA GLY A 209 19.43 17.27 -19.04
C GLY A 209 19.30 16.23 -20.15
N VAL A 210 18.19 15.50 -20.21
CA VAL A 210 17.90 14.56 -21.30
C VAL A 210 17.42 15.33 -22.53
N SER A 211 18.06 15.13 -23.68
CA SER A 211 17.75 15.85 -24.91
C SER A 211 16.47 15.32 -25.57
N SER A 212 15.62 16.23 -26.05
CA SER A 212 14.40 15.97 -26.83
C SER A 212 13.44 14.90 -26.24
N PRO A 213 13.03 15.01 -24.95
CA PRO A 213 11.99 14.15 -24.43
C PRO A 213 10.67 14.47 -25.15
N ASN A 214 9.90 13.43 -25.49
CA ASN A 214 8.58 13.59 -26.10
C ASN A 214 7.56 12.63 -25.48
N PHE A 215 7.47 12.66 -24.15
CA PHE A 215 6.54 11.83 -23.38
C PHE A 215 5.09 12.29 -23.55
N SER A 216 4.85 13.59 -23.78
CA SER A 216 3.50 14.15 -23.99
C SER A 216 2.95 13.90 -25.40
N SER A 217 3.78 13.54 -26.38
CA SER A 217 3.32 13.25 -27.75
C SER A 217 4.07 12.04 -28.33
N PRO A 218 3.91 10.86 -27.73
CA PRO A 218 4.59 9.64 -28.15
C PRO A 218 4.24 9.25 -29.58
N ALA A 219 5.20 8.66 -30.30
CA ALA A 219 4.97 8.12 -31.64
C ALA A 219 3.94 6.98 -31.60
N PRO A 220 3.23 6.68 -32.71
CA PRO A 220 2.19 5.63 -32.71
C PRO A 220 2.68 4.25 -32.25
N TRP A 221 3.93 3.89 -32.57
CA TRP A 221 4.51 2.61 -32.12
C TRP A 221 4.87 2.61 -30.63
N GLN A 222 5.18 3.76 -30.04
CA GLN A 222 5.42 3.91 -28.61
C GLN A 222 4.09 3.87 -27.84
N GLN A 223 3.03 4.47 -28.39
CA GLN A 223 1.66 4.41 -27.84
C GLN A 223 1.18 2.96 -27.72
N GLU A 224 1.39 2.15 -28.76
CA GLU A 224 1.07 0.71 -28.72
C GLU A 224 1.76 0.00 -27.56
N ILE A 225 3.03 0.32 -27.28
CA ILE A 225 3.75 -0.25 -26.14
C ILE A 225 3.20 0.29 -24.81
N LEU A 226 2.85 1.58 -24.72
CA LEU A 226 2.21 2.14 -23.52
C LEU A 226 0.85 1.49 -23.23
N PHE A 227 0.08 1.17 -24.26
CA PHE A 227 -1.17 0.41 -24.16
C PHE A 227 -0.90 -0.99 -23.59
N GLN A 228 0.11 -1.70 -24.10
CA GLN A 228 0.51 -3.01 -23.56
C GLN A 228 1.05 -2.94 -22.12
N LEU A 229 1.66 -1.81 -21.74
CA LEU A 229 2.04 -1.50 -20.36
C LEU A 229 0.86 -1.06 -19.50
N ASN A 230 -0.36 -0.94 -20.04
CA ASN A 230 -1.54 -0.41 -19.34
C ASN A 230 -1.32 1.01 -18.76
N LEU A 231 -0.58 1.84 -19.51
CA LEU A 231 -0.33 3.26 -19.23
C LEU A 231 -1.04 4.17 -20.26
N ASP A 232 -1.72 3.59 -21.24
CA ASP A 232 -2.55 4.25 -22.23
C ASP A 232 -3.78 3.36 -22.56
N GLY A 233 -4.81 3.93 -23.20
CA GLY A 233 -6.05 3.24 -23.57
C GLY A 233 -7.32 3.83 -22.92
N GLU A 234 -8.43 3.10 -22.96
CA GLU A 234 -9.74 3.59 -22.47
C GLU A 234 -9.80 3.72 -20.94
N VAL A 235 -9.20 2.77 -20.22
CA VAL A 235 -9.19 2.74 -18.74
C VAL A 235 -7.78 2.41 -18.23
N PRO A 236 -6.80 3.30 -18.45
CA PRO A 236 -5.41 3.03 -18.14
C PRO A 236 -5.15 3.03 -16.64
N ASN A 237 -4.21 2.20 -16.19
CA ASN A 237 -3.70 2.28 -14.82
C ASN A 237 -2.49 3.22 -14.75
N LEU A 238 -2.75 4.52 -14.68
CA LEU A 238 -1.70 5.54 -14.61
C LEU A 238 -0.96 5.60 -13.27
N LYS A 239 -1.37 4.82 -12.27
CA LYS A 239 -0.64 4.75 -11.00
C LYS A 239 0.65 3.96 -11.20
N VAL A 240 1.80 4.56 -10.88
CA VAL A 240 3.10 3.88 -10.88
C VAL A 240 3.84 4.07 -9.56
N THR A 241 4.75 3.17 -9.22
CA THR A 241 5.47 3.21 -7.93
C THR A 241 6.99 3.31 -8.05
N ILE A 242 7.61 3.95 -7.06
CA ILE A 242 9.07 4.01 -6.88
C ILE A 242 9.41 3.53 -5.46
N GLY A 243 10.35 2.60 -5.36
CA GLY A 243 10.66 1.87 -4.13
C GLY A 243 9.82 0.60 -3.94
N GLY A 244 10.03 -0.07 -2.81
CA GLY A 244 9.48 -1.38 -2.50
C GLY A 244 10.45 -2.52 -2.85
N PRO A 245 9.93 -3.73 -3.18
CA PRO A 245 10.77 -4.88 -3.55
C PRO A 245 11.64 -4.63 -4.78
N GLU A 246 11.13 -3.81 -5.71
CA GLU A 246 11.85 -3.33 -6.87
C GLU A 246 12.17 -1.85 -6.68
N LEU A 247 13.33 -1.40 -7.16
CA LEU A 247 13.75 -0.01 -7.02
C LEU A 247 12.78 0.97 -7.72
N VAL A 248 12.24 0.54 -8.86
CA VAL A 248 11.30 1.28 -9.71
C VAL A 248 10.35 0.25 -10.30
N GLU A 249 9.05 0.56 -10.34
CA GLU A 249 8.09 -0.33 -10.98
C GLU A 249 8.42 -0.54 -12.46
N GLY A 250 8.45 -1.80 -12.88
CA GLY A 250 8.86 -2.14 -14.24
C GLY A 250 8.06 -1.46 -15.35
N ARG A 251 6.76 -1.16 -15.15
CA ARG A 251 5.96 -0.43 -16.15
C ARG A 251 6.50 0.98 -16.42
N LEU A 252 6.86 1.70 -15.35
CA LEU A 252 7.46 3.02 -15.47
C LEU A 252 8.83 2.93 -16.18
N LEU A 253 9.67 1.98 -15.76
CA LEU A 253 10.98 1.79 -16.38
C LEU A 253 10.89 1.45 -17.88
N GLY A 254 9.99 0.53 -18.24
CA GLY A 254 9.74 0.15 -19.62
C GLY A 254 9.23 1.32 -20.46
N ALA A 255 8.29 2.10 -19.93
CA ALA A 255 7.78 3.29 -20.61
C ALA A 255 8.89 4.32 -20.86
N LEU A 256 9.74 4.61 -19.86
CA LEU A 256 10.84 5.54 -20.02
C LEU A 256 11.86 5.07 -21.07
N ARG A 257 12.24 3.80 -21.05
CA ARG A 257 13.16 3.21 -22.04
C ARG A 257 12.64 3.37 -23.47
N VAL A 258 11.37 3.04 -23.67
CA VAL A 258 10.69 3.10 -24.97
C VAL A 258 10.57 4.53 -25.48
N LEU A 259 10.17 5.46 -24.61
CA LEU A 259 9.93 6.86 -24.98
C LEU A 259 11.21 7.67 -25.17
N LEU A 260 12.29 7.25 -24.54
CA LEU A 260 13.63 7.81 -24.73
C LEU A 260 14.40 7.14 -25.88
N SER A 261 13.78 6.21 -26.60
CA SER A 261 14.37 5.57 -27.78
C SER A 261 13.72 6.07 -29.06
N ASN A 262 14.56 6.37 -30.06
CA ASN A 262 14.13 6.64 -31.43
C ASN A 262 14.28 5.39 -32.34
N ASP A 263 14.87 4.32 -31.84
CA ASP A 263 15.13 3.09 -32.60
C ASP A 263 14.03 2.05 -32.32
N ARG A 264 13.00 2.07 -33.18
CA ARG A 264 11.89 1.13 -33.12
C ARG A 264 12.37 -0.32 -33.28
N GLU A 265 13.29 -0.58 -34.21
CA GLU A 265 13.73 -1.95 -34.49
C GLU A 265 14.46 -2.54 -33.30
N MET A 266 15.31 -1.76 -32.64
CA MET A 266 16.01 -2.19 -31.43
C MET A 266 15.03 -2.47 -30.28
N VAL A 267 14.02 -1.62 -30.06
CA VAL A 267 13.00 -1.85 -29.02
C VAL A 267 12.21 -3.13 -29.30
N GLN A 268 11.83 -3.38 -30.55
CA GLN A 268 11.06 -4.56 -30.95
C GLN A 268 11.82 -5.88 -30.84
N ARG A 269 13.15 -5.86 -30.65
CA ARG A 269 13.95 -7.08 -30.38
C ARG A 269 13.77 -7.61 -28.96
N TYR A 270 13.20 -6.82 -28.06
CA TYR A 270 13.07 -7.19 -26.65
C TYR A 270 11.61 -7.35 -26.25
N ASP A 271 11.34 -8.40 -25.48
CA ASP A 271 10.05 -8.57 -24.83
C ASP A 271 9.81 -7.51 -23.75
N LEU A 272 8.54 -7.22 -23.47
CA LEU A 272 8.15 -6.28 -22.41
C LEU A 272 8.71 -6.68 -21.04
N SER A 273 8.85 -7.98 -20.75
CA SER A 273 9.44 -8.45 -19.50
C SER A 273 10.88 -7.95 -19.33
N VAL A 274 11.67 -7.96 -20.40
CA VAL A 274 13.05 -7.47 -20.43
C VAL A 274 13.06 -5.94 -20.26
N LEU A 275 12.23 -5.23 -21.03
CA LEU A 275 12.10 -3.77 -20.94
C LEU A 275 11.63 -3.28 -19.56
N LYS A 276 10.87 -4.10 -18.83
CA LYS A 276 10.42 -3.80 -17.46
C LYS A 276 11.46 -4.14 -16.39
N SER A 277 12.40 -5.03 -16.68
CA SER A 277 13.33 -5.55 -15.68
C SER A 277 14.52 -4.61 -15.43
N LEU A 278 14.92 -4.48 -14.17
CA LEU A 278 16.15 -3.76 -13.81
C LEU A 278 17.36 -4.71 -13.93
N SER A 279 17.97 -4.73 -15.11
CA SER A 279 19.14 -5.56 -15.43
C SER A 279 20.48 -4.85 -15.15
N ALA A 280 21.58 -5.63 -15.14
CA ALA A 280 22.93 -5.08 -14.98
C ALA A 280 23.41 -4.32 -16.23
N GLU A 281 22.98 -4.78 -17.41
CA GLU A 281 23.15 -4.12 -18.70
C GLU A 281 21.76 -3.78 -19.25
N GLY A 282 21.55 -2.54 -19.65
CA GLY A 282 20.27 -2.10 -20.17
C GLY A 282 19.99 -2.65 -21.57
N PRO A 283 18.73 -3.02 -21.87
CA PRO A 283 18.39 -3.59 -23.17
C PRO A 283 18.64 -2.62 -24.33
N LEU A 284 18.50 -1.31 -24.11
CA LEU A 284 18.61 -0.28 -25.16
C LEU A 284 19.92 0.50 -25.11
N GLY A 285 20.95 -0.04 -24.44
CA GLY A 285 22.27 0.58 -24.33
C GLY A 285 22.43 1.57 -23.18
N VAL A 286 23.69 1.93 -22.89
CA VAL A 286 24.08 2.74 -21.73
C VAL A 286 23.43 4.13 -21.73
N ALA A 287 23.42 4.81 -22.87
CA ALA A 287 22.84 6.14 -22.99
C ALA A 287 21.35 6.17 -22.64
N ASN A 288 20.57 5.18 -23.11
CA ASN A 288 19.14 5.08 -22.81
C ASN A 288 18.89 4.79 -21.32
N GLU A 289 19.66 3.87 -20.71
CA GLU A 289 19.55 3.60 -19.26
C GLU A 289 19.89 4.83 -18.42
N VAL A 290 20.97 5.53 -18.76
CA VAL A 290 21.38 6.73 -18.04
C VAL A 290 20.31 7.80 -18.14
N ALA A 291 19.71 7.99 -19.33
CA ALA A 291 18.60 8.91 -19.52
C ALA A 291 17.37 8.51 -18.68
N ALA A 292 16.94 7.24 -18.73
CA ALA A 292 15.80 6.74 -17.96
C ALA A 292 16.02 6.91 -16.44
N PHE A 293 17.19 6.52 -15.91
CA PHE A 293 17.49 6.68 -14.49
C PHE A 293 17.61 8.15 -14.08
N ARG A 294 18.17 9.02 -14.92
CA ARG A 294 18.22 10.47 -14.65
C ARG A 294 16.82 11.07 -14.60
N THR A 295 15.92 10.69 -15.50
CA THR A 295 14.52 11.08 -15.45
C THR A 295 13.85 10.63 -14.15
N ILE A 296 14.06 9.38 -13.72
CA ILE A 296 13.50 8.86 -12.46
C ILE A 296 14.06 9.61 -11.24
N ILE A 297 15.37 9.90 -11.22
CA ILE A 297 15.98 10.70 -10.16
C ILE A 297 15.34 12.10 -10.12
N ALA A 298 15.09 12.74 -11.26
CA ALA A 298 14.41 14.03 -11.31
C ALA A 298 12.95 13.94 -10.84
N LEU A 299 12.22 12.87 -11.17
CA LEU A 299 10.88 12.62 -10.62
C LEU A 299 10.92 12.49 -9.09
N CYS A 300 11.92 11.80 -8.55
CA CYS A 300 12.14 11.70 -7.12
C CYS A 300 12.42 13.08 -6.48
N VAL A 301 13.23 13.93 -7.12
CA VAL A 301 13.47 15.32 -6.64
C VAL A 301 12.17 16.12 -6.61
N ILE A 302 11.36 16.03 -7.68
CA ILE A 302 10.05 16.70 -7.75
C ILE A 302 9.13 16.17 -6.64
N ALA A 303 9.05 14.85 -6.47
CA ALA A 303 8.22 14.22 -5.43
C ALA A 303 8.66 14.64 -4.02
N LEU A 304 9.98 14.68 -3.75
CA LEU A 304 10.51 15.14 -2.47
C LEU A 304 10.17 16.61 -2.21
N GLY A 305 10.18 17.45 -3.26
CA GLY A 305 9.82 18.87 -3.18
C GLY A 305 8.36 19.14 -2.83
N HIS A 306 7.47 18.15 -2.94
CA HIS A 306 6.08 18.27 -2.50
C HIS A 306 5.91 18.14 -0.99
N PHE A 307 6.92 17.66 -0.26
CA PHE A 307 6.90 17.63 1.20
C PHE A 307 7.32 19.00 1.75
N PRO A 308 6.46 19.69 2.53
CA PRO A 308 6.79 20.99 3.11
C PRO A 308 7.95 20.97 4.11
N THR A 309 8.21 19.83 4.74
CA THR A 309 9.25 19.67 5.78
C THR A 309 10.37 18.74 5.34
N LYS A 310 11.57 18.95 5.88
CA LYS A 310 12.70 18.03 5.73
C LYS A 310 12.67 16.97 6.85
N ILE A 311 13.43 15.89 6.66
CA ILE A 311 13.57 14.82 7.66
C ILE A 311 14.10 15.37 9.00
N MET A 312 15.10 16.27 8.97
CA MET A 312 15.64 16.86 10.20
C MET A 312 14.61 17.70 10.97
N ASP A 313 13.72 18.41 10.25
CA ASP A 313 12.64 19.18 10.87
C ASP A 313 11.66 18.23 11.57
N ASP A 314 11.33 17.11 10.92
CA ASP A 314 10.44 16.07 11.45
C ASP A 314 11.03 15.37 12.68
N GLU A 315 12.32 15.05 12.68
CA GLU A 315 13.02 14.51 13.85
C GLU A 315 12.98 15.46 15.05
N SER A 316 13.08 16.77 14.79
CA SER A 316 12.95 17.80 15.83
C SER A 316 11.54 17.83 16.41
N LEU A 317 10.51 17.70 15.57
CA LEU A 317 9.12 17.65 16.01
C LEU A 317 8.82 16.42 16.88
N LEU A 318 9.34 15.25 16.53
CA LEU A 318 9.15 14.02 17.33
C LEU A 318 9.73 14.14 18.75
N LYS A 319 10.80 14.91 18.93
CA LYS A 319 11.42 15.13 20.26
C LYS A 319 10.58 15.98 21.20
N GLN A 320 9.54 16.66 20.71
CA GLN A 320 8.73 17.60 21.50
C GLN A 320 7.60 16.92 22.30
N GLY A 321 7.45 15.59 22.21
CA GLY A 321 6.39 14.86 22.90
C GLY A 321 5.01 15.19 22.34
N VAL A 322 4.75 14.71 21.11
CA VAL A 322 3.50 14.96 20.38
C VAL A 322 2.44 13.89 20.67
N SER A 323 1.20 14.12 20.22
CA SER A 323 0.15 13.09 20.30
C SER A 323 0.49 11.87 19.45
N VAL A 324 -0.12 10.71 19.76
CA VAL A 324 0.12 9.45 19.01
C VAL A 324 -0.24 9.59 17.52
N SER A 325 -1.33 10.27 17.19
CA SER A 325 -1.72 10.50 15.78
C SER A 325 -0.73 11.43 15.08
N THR A 326 -0.26 12.48 15.76
CA THR A 326 0.77 13.38 15.24
C THR A 326 2.09 12.63 15.01
N GLU A 327 2.51 11.80 15.97
CA GLU A 327 3.71 10.97 15.86
C GLU A 327 3.63 10.05 14.64
N LEU A 328 2.52 9.31 14.48
CA LEU A 328 2.32 8.43 13.34
C LEU A 328 2.33 9.20 12.01
N ALA A 329 1.72 10.38 11.96
CA ALA A 329 1.72 11.20 10.75
C ALA A 329 3.14 11.68 10.38
N ILE A 330 3.94 12.09 11.37
CA ILE A 330 5.33 12.51 11.18
C ILE A 330 6.20 11.31 10.76
N GLN A 331 6.11 10.19 11.47
CA GLN A 331 6.84 8.97 11.12
C GLN A 331 6.51 8.52 9.70
N PHE A 332 5.24 8.53 9.30
CA PHE A 332 4.80 8.17 7.96
C PHE A 332 5.48 9.02 6.89
N ARG A 333 5.41 10.36 6.99
CA ARG A 333 6.02 11.24 5.98
C ARG A 333 7.54 11.14 5.96
N MET A 334 8.18 10.89 7.12
CA MET A 334 9.62 10.62 7.18
C MET A 334 10.00 9.35 6.42
N GLN A 335 9.24 8.26 6.59
CA GLN A 335 9.49 7.02 5.85
C GLN A 335 9.33 7.24 4.34
N LYS A 336 8.30 7.97 3.90
CA LYS A 336 8.12 8.31 2.47
C LYS A 336 9.29 9.11 1.90
N LYS A 337 9.78 10.12 2.63
CA LYS A 337 10.98 10.86 2.22
C LYS A 337 12.23 9.98 2.17
N SER A 338 12.37 9.06 3.12
CA SER A 338 13.51 8.14 3.19
C SER A 338 13.53 7.20 1.97
N VAL A 339 12.37 6.62 1.60
CA VAL A 339 12.24 5.80 0.38
C VAL A 339 12.71 6.57 -0.86
N ILE A 340 12.26 7.83 -1.02
CA ILE A 340 12.66 8.67 -2.17
C ILE A 340 14.18 8.87 -2.20
N ILE A 341 14.78 9.23 -1.06
CA ILE A 341 16.22 9.49 -0.94
C ILE A 341 17.04 8.23 -1.22
N ASP A 342 16.62 7.08 -0.69
CA ASP A 342 17.29 5.81 -0.90
C ASP A 342 17.28 5.40 -2.37
N VAL A 343 16.13 5.55 -3.05
CA VAL A 343 16.01 5.26 -4.48
C VAL A 343 16.91 6.19 -5.31
N MET A 344 16.89 7.50 -5.03
CA MET A 344 17.76 8.46 -5.71
C MET A 344 19.23 8.09 -5.56
N ARG A 345 19.66 7.73 -4.34
CA ARG A 345 21.03 7.32 -4.04
C ARG A 345 21.44 6.10 -4.86
N ASP A 346 20.58 5.08 -4.92
CA ASP A 346 20.91 3.83 -5.59
C ASP A 346 20.86 3.94 -7.12
N LEU A 347 19.92 4.68 -7.69
CA LEU A 347 19.93 5.02 -9.11
C LEU A 347 21.16 5.86 -9.48
N THR A 348 21.56 6.82 -8.63
CA THR A 348 22.77 7.62 -8.87
C THR A 348 24.03 6.75 -8.91
N LYS A 349 24.15 5.77 -8.00
CA LYS A 349 25.26 4.79 -8.04
C LYS A 349 25.27 3.99 -9.33
N ARG A 350 24.09 3.55 -9.81
CA ARG A 350 23.95 2.81 -11.07
C ARG A 350 24.36 3.64 -12.28
N VAL A 351 23.93 4.90 -12.35
CA VAL A 351 24.34 5.84 -13.41
C VAL A 351 25.86 5.99 -13.45
N LYS A 352 26.51 6.18 -12.28
CA LYS A 352 27.98 6.27 -12.20
C LYS A 352 28.68 5.00 -12.70
N LEU A 353 28.17 3.83 -12.31
CA LEU A 353 28.71 2.54 -12.72
C LEU A 353 28.63 2.34 -14.24
N LEU A 354 27.47 2.65 -14.83
CA LEU A 354 27.26 2.53 -16.27
C LEU A 354 28.22 3.42 -17.07
N LEU A 355 28.36 4.68 -16.69
CA LEU A 355 29.26 5.63 -17.36
C LEU A 355 30.73 5.22 -17.23
N SER A 356 31.15 4.64 -16.10
CA SER A 356 32.55 4.19 -15.92
C SER A 356 32.92 2.99 -16.79
N LYS A 357 31.96 2.09 -17.05
CA LYS A 357 32.17 0.92 -17.91
C LYS A 357 32.31 1.33 -19.37
N GLU A 358 31.53 2.32 -19.80
CA GLU A 358 31.57 2.85 -21.16
C GLU A 358 32.92 3.49 -21.49
N THR A 359 33.49 4.27 -20.56
CA THR A 359 34.85 4.84 -20.69
C THR A 359 35.99 3.82 -20.67
N THR A 360 35.75 2.58 -20.23
CA THR A 360 36.76 1.51 -20.20
C THR A 360 36.67 0.62 -21.45
N THR A 361 35.58 0.71 -22.21
CA THR A 361 35.29 -0.11 -23.39
C THR A 361 35.38 0.67 -24.70
N ALA A 362 35.42 2.01 -24.64
CA ALA A 362 35.81 2.92 -25.72
C ALA A 362 37.33 3.14 -25.71
#